data_AF-F4WN24-F1
#
_entry.id   AF-F4WN24-F1
#
_cell.length_a   1.000
_cell.length_b   1.000
_cell.length_c   1.000
_cell.angle_alpha   90.00
_cell.angle_beta   90.00
_cell.angle_gamma   90.00
#
_symmetry.space_group_name_H-M   'P 1'
#
loop_
_entity.id
_entity.type
_entity.pdbx_description
1 polymer ?
#
loop_
_entity_poly.entity_id
_entity_poly.type
_entity_poly.pdbx_seq_one_letter_code
_entity_poly.pdbx_strand_id
1 'polypeptide(L)'
;MPTNIIELKKDTEGKNKDKIYCTFCPSKILNAGAAKLINMDFALPYIHSKAEDKANQSETISAYWLIEDIYTFENIGLSHTVGNVKYLACADCERGPVGWFDLSTKKSYIASCRVKYE
;
A
#
# COMPACT_ATOMS: atom_id res chain seq x y z
N MET A 1 -9.58 16.90 -11.68
CA MET A 1 -10.27 15.66 -11.24
C MET A 1 -9.36 14.47 -11.54
N PRO A 2 -8.49 14.01 -10.62
CA PRO A 2 -7.53 12.96 -10.94
C PRO A 2 -8.10 11.55 -10.69
N THR A 3 -9.34 11.28 -11.11
CA THR A 3 -10.07 10.07 -10.67
C THR A 3 -10.00 8.89 -11.66
N ASN A 4 -9.18 8.93 -12.72
CA ASN A 4 -9.25 7.90 -13.78
C ASN A 4 -7.91 7.22 -14.14
N ILE A 5 -6.80 7.57 -13.50
CA ILE A 5 -5.50 6.97 -13.85
C ILE A 5 -5.36 5.58 -13.24
N ILE A 6 -5.86 5.37 -12.02
CA ILE A 6 -5.71 4.08 -11.34
C ILE A 6 -6.55 2.96 -11.98
N GLU A 7 -7.71 3.31 -12.55
CA GLU A 7 -8.54 2.39 -13.31
C GLU A 7 -7.82 1.82 -14.54
N LEU A 8 -6.88 2.58 -15.13
CA LEU A 8 -6.05 2.09 -16.23
C LEU A 8 -4.98 1.09 -15.77
N LYS A 9 -4.64 1.07 -14.47
CA LYS A 9 -3.66 0.17 -13.87
C LYS A 9 -4.22 -1.19 -13.48
N LYS A 10 -5.53 -1.43 -13.66
CA LYS A 10 -6.15 -2.74 -13.43
C LYS A 10 -6.43 -3.51 -14.72
N ASP A 11 -6.34 -4.83 -14.68
CA ASP A 11 -6.67 -5.75 -15.78
C ASP A 11 -8.18 -6.00 -15.88
N THR A 12 -8.58 -6.90 -16.78
CA THR A 12 -10.00 -7.26 -16.98
C THR A 12 -10.63 -7.93 -15.76
N GLU A 13 -9.82 -8.49 -14.86
CA GLU A 13 -10.25 -9.10 -13.60
C GLU A 13 -10.21 -8.10 -12.42
N GLY A 14 -9.76 -6.87 -12.67
CA GLY A 14 -9.58 -5.84 -11.66
C GLY A 14 -8.29 -5.97 -10.85
N LYS A 15 -7.32 -6.76 -11.29
CA LYS A 15 -6.01 -6.90 -10.63
C LYS A 15 -4.97 -5.96 -11.20
N ASN A 16 -3.90 -5.68 -10.47
CA ASN A 16 -2.83 -4.79 -10.95
C ASN A 16 -2.16 -5.35 -12.23
N LYS A 17 -2.18 -4.60 -13.33
CA LYS A 17 -1.54 -4.97 -14.60
C LYS A 17 -0.01 -5.01 -14.49
N ASP A 18 0.52 -4.00 -13.82
CA ASP A 18 1.94 -3.73 -13.72
C ASP A 18 2.48 -4.24 -12.38
N LYS A 19 3.80 -4.44 -12.29
CA LYS A 19 4.45 -4.69 -11.00
C LYS A 19 4.40 -3.40 -10.17
N ILE A 20 4.31 -3.56 -8.86
CA ILE A 20 4.21 -2.44 -7.92
C ILE A 20 5.53 -2.31 -7.17
N TYR A 21 6.07 -1.09 -7.11
CA TYR A 21 7.32 -0.77 -6.45
C TYR A 21 7.16 0.39 -5.47
N CYS A 22 8.13 0.51 -4.57
CA CYS A 22 8.27 1.68 -3.73
C CYS A 22 8.48 2.95 -4.57
N THR A 23 7.84 4.06 -4.21
CA THR A 23 8.05 5.36 -4.88
C THR A 23 9.44 5.94 -4.65
N PHE A 24 10.12 5.56 -3.57
CA PHE A 24 11.36 6.19 -3.11
C PHE A 24 12.64 5.40 -3.41
N CYS A 25 12.52 4.12 -3.74
CA CYS A 25 13.67 3.27 -4.03
C CYS A 25 13.28 2.16 -5.03
N PRO A 26 14.25 1.38 -5.54
CA PRO A 26 13.98 0.30 -6.49
C PRO A 26 13.26 -0.94 -5.92
N SER A 27 12.83 -0.92 -4.65
CA SER A 27 12.22 -2.06 -3.96
C SER A 27 10.91 -2.49 -4.62
N LYS A 28 10.84 -3.76 -5.03
CA LYS A 28 9.63 -4.37 -5.59
C LYS A 28 8.70 -4.82 -4.46
N ILE A 29 7.47 -4.34 -4.47
CA ILE A 29 6.46 -4.65 -3.44
C ILE A 29 5.59 -5.83 -3.89
N LEU A 30 5.10 -5.82 -5.14
CA LEU A 30 4.22 -6.88 -5.69
C LEU A 30 4.53 -7.19 -7.16
N ASN A 31 4.28 -8.43 -7.56
CA ASN A 31 4.23 -8.80 -8.98
C ASN A 31 2.90 -8.33 -9.63
N ALA A 32 2.86 -8.34 -10.96
CA ALA A 32 1.61 -8.17 -11.71
C ALA A 32 0.59 -9.26 -11.34
N GLY A 33 -0.69 -8.91 -11.31
CA GLY A 33 -1.80 -9.82 -11.00
C GLY A 33 -1.91 -10.25 -9.53
N ALA A 34 -1.13 -9.63 -8.64
CA ALA A 34 -1.02 -10.04 -7.24
C ALA A 34 -2.06 -9.40 -6.30
N ALA A 35 -2.69 -8.30 -6.73
CA ALA A 35 -3.60 -7.53 -5.89
C ALA A 35 -4.81 -7.03 -6.68
N LYS A 36 -5.96 -6.90 -6.02
CA LYS A 36 -7.22 -6.44 -6.62
C LYS A 36 -7.50 -4.98 -6.26
N LEU A 37 -7.89 -4.16 -7.23
CA LEU A 37 -8.28 -2.78 -6.96
C LEU A 37 -9.61 -2.74 -6.21
N ILE A 38 -9.64 -2.01 -5.10
CA ILE A 38 -10.85 -1.73 -4.33
C ILE A 38 -10.93 -0.24 -3.99
N ASN A 39 -12.16 0.21 -3.77
CA ASN A 39 -12.44 1.57 -3.31
C ASN A 39 -12.96 1.51 -1.87
N MET A 40 -12.25 2.16 -0.97
CA MET A 40 -12.64 2.32 0.42
C MET A 40 -11.92 3.52 1.01
N ASP A 41 -12.57 4.25 1.91
CA ASP A 41 -11.94 5.38 2.59
C ASP A 41 -11.22 4.89 3.84
N PHE A 42 -9.95 5.24 3.95
CA PHE A 42 -9.16 4.98 5.14
C PHE A 42 -8.20 6.15 5.40
N ALA A 43 -8.17 6.61 6.65
CA ALA A 43 -7.28 7.68 7.11
C ALA A 43 -5.88 7.09 7.37
N LEU A 44 -5.02 7.16 6.35
CA LEU A 44 -3.68 6.63 6.43
C LEU A 44 -2.73 7.74 6.92
N PRO A 45 -1.90 7.50 7.97
CA PRO A 45 -0.88 8.47 8.41
C PRO A 45 -0.01 8.90 7.23
N TYR A 46 0.46 10.15 7.18
CA TYR A 46 1.35 10.57 6.09
C TYR A 46 2.60 9.68 5.99
N ILE A 47 3.23 9.65 4.82
CA ILE A 47 4.50 8.94 4.70
C ILE A 47 5.52 9.65 5.59
N HIS A 48 6.07 8.93 6.55
CA HIS A 48 7.13 9.37 7.42
C HIS A 48 8.41 8.59 7.07
N SER A 49 9.56 9.24 7.25
CA SER A 49 10.83 8.52 7.38
C SER A 49 11.04 8.16 8.86
N LYS A 50 11.95 7.22 9.16
CA LYS A 50 12.27 6.79 10.53
C LYS A 50 12.64 7.92 11.53
N ALA A 51 12.73 9.18 11.11
CA ALA A 51 13.26 10.30 11.89
C ALA A 51 12.32 11.51 12.08
N GLU A 52 11.03 11.46 11.71
CA GLU A 52 10.15 12.63 11.87
C GLU A 52 8.91 12.38 12.73
N ASP A 53 8.83 13.11 13.85
CA ASP A 53 7.72 13.21 14.83
C ASP A 53 6.46 13.90 14.28
N LYS A 54 6.09 13.69 13.01
CA LYS A 54 4.80 14.14 12.46
C LYS A 54 3.71 13.07 12.62
N ALA A 55 3.74 12.34 13.73
CA ALA A 55 2.94 11.14 14.00
C ALA A 55 1.41 11.36 14.03
N ASN A 56 0.94 12.60 13.98
CA ASN A 56 -0.48 12.93 14.21
C ASN A 56 -1.25 13.38 12.95
N GLN A 57 -0.62 13.36 11.77
CA GLN A 57 -1.29 13.78 10.54
C GLN A 57 -1.56 12.59 9.62
N SER A 58 -2.81 12.49 9.16
CA SER A 58 -3.28 11.47 8.22
C SER A 58 -3.98 12.12 7.03
N GLU A 59 -3.98 11.41 5.91
CA GLU A 59 -4.79 11.73 4.73
C GLU A 59 -5.81 10.62 4.47
N THR A 60 -7.00 11.01 4.02
CA THR A 60 -8.00 10.04 3.56
C THR A 60 -7.69 9.66 2.12
N ILE A 61 -7.39 8.39 1.91
CA ILE A 61 -7.16 7.81 0.59
C ILE A 61 -8.30 6.83 0.32
N SER A 62 -8.77 6.78 -0.94
CA SER A 62 -9.97 6.04 -1.34
C SER A 62 -9.72 4.85 -2.27
N ALA A 63 -8.50 4.68 -2.80
CA ALA A 63 -8.17 3.66 -3.79
C ALA A 63 -6.99 2.79 -3.33
N TYR A 64 -7.24 1.49 -3.20
CA TYR A 64 -6.31 0.53 -2.63
C TYR A 64 -6.16 -0.73 -3.47
N TRP A 65 -4.96 -1.29 -3.44
CA TRP A 65 -4.71 -2.66 -3.83
C TRP A 65 -4.93 -3.57 -2.64
N LEU A 66 -5.90 -4.47 -2.74
CA LEU A 66 -6.20 -5.52 -1.78
C LEU A 66 -5.35 -6.76 -2.08
N ILE A 67 -4.64 -7.23 -1.07
CA ILE A 67 -3.86 -8.47 -1.09
C ILE A 67 -4.47 -9.41 -0.06
N GLU A 68 -4.86 -10.61 -0.50
CA GLU A 68 -5.51 -11.62 0.34
C GLU A 68 -4.53 -12.35 1.27
N ASP A 69 -3.26 -12.50 0.86
CA ASP A 69 -2.24 -13.20 1.63
C ASP A 69 -0.96 -12.36 1.74
N ILE A 70 -0.46 -12.18 2.97
CA ILE A 70 0.77 -11.45 3.27
C ILE A 70 2.02 -12.05 2.61
N TYR A 71 2.01 -13.35 2.31
CA TYR A 71 3.13 -14.01 1.60
C TYR A 71 3.18 -13.66 0.11
N THR A 72 2.19 -12.92 -0.40
CA THR A 72 2.19 -12.41 -1.78
C THR A 72 3.18 -11.26 -2.00
N PHE A 73 3.60 -10.59 -0.92
CA PHE A 73 4.56 -9.49 -1.02
C PHE A 73 5.97 -9.98 -1.33
N GLU A 74 6.67 -9.21 -2.16
CA GLU A 74 8.07 -9.45 -2.49
C GLU A 74 8.98 -8.80 -1.44
N ASN A 75 8.82 -7.50 -1.18
CA ASN A 75 9.60 -6.76 -0.20
C ASN A 75 8.70 -5.75 0.54
N ILE A 76 8.20 -6.14 1.72
CA ILE A 76 7.41 -5.27 2.59
C ILE A 76 7.81 -5.44 4.06
N GLY A 77 7.86 -4.35 4.80
CA GLY A 77 8.04 -4.32 6.25
C GLY A 77 6.72 -4.06 6.98
N LEU A 78 6.57 -4.61 8.19
CA LEU A 78 5.44 -4.35 9.08
C LEU A 78 5.89 -3.57 10.31
N SER A 79 5.09 -2.57 10.70
CA SER A 79 5.27 -1.85 11.95
C SER A 79 4.85 -2.67 13.18
N HIS A 80 5.05 -2.07 14.36
CA HIS A 80 4.33 -2.46 15.57
C HIS A 80 2.81 -2.30 15.37
N THR A 81 2.04 -3.07 16.13
CA THR A 81 0.58 -3.01 16.11
C THR A 81 0.07 -1.69 16.68
N VAL A 82 -0.85 -1.06 15.97
CA VAL A 82 -1.59 0.13 16.44
C VAL A 82 -3.08 -0.19 16.31
N GLY A 83 -3.76 -0.38 17.44
CA GLY A 83 -5.14 -0.87 17.44
C GLY A 83 -5.24 -2.26 16.81
N ASN A 84 -6.04 -2.38 15.74
CA ASN A 84 -6.24 -3.65 15.01
C ASN A 84 -5.46 -3.73 13.68
N VAL A 85 -4.50 -2.83 13.46
CA VAL A 85 -3.73 -2.80 12.21
C VAL A 85 -2.22 -2.80 12.47
N LYS A 86 -1.47 -3.26 11.48
CA LYS A 86 -0.03 -3.01 11.35
C LYS A 86 0.20 -2.19 10.09
N TYR A 87 0.96 -1.11 10.19
CA TYR A 87 1.31 -0.32 9.02
C TYR A 87 2.38 -1.00 8.18
N LEU A 88 2.27 -0.86 6.87
CA LEU A 88 3.18 -1.45 5.90
C LEU A 88 4.16 -0.38 5.41
N ALA A 89 5.44 -0.69 5.40
CA ALA A 89 6.49 0.19 4.89
C ALA A 89 7.34 -0.55 3.85
N CYS A 90 8.08 0.17 3.03
CA CYS A 90 9.08 -0.47 2.16
C CYS A 90 10.12 -1.21 3.02
N ALA A 91 10.46 -2.46 2.67
CA ALA A 91 11.45 -3.23 3.42
C ALA A 91 12.87 -2.67 3.28
N ASP A 92 13.20 -2.04 2.14
CA ASP A 92 14.56 -1.60 1.84
C ASP A 92 14.87 -0.19 2.35
N CYS A 93 13.97 0.78 2.10
CA CYS A 93 14.18 2.17 2.52
C CYS A 93 13.38 2.58 3.75
N GLU A 94 12.54 1.66 4.28
CA GLU A 94 11.78 1.82 5.53
C GLU A 94 10.81 3.00 5.56
N ARG A 95 10.58 3.67 4.42
CA ARG A 95 9.59 4.73 4.27
C ARG A 95 8.19 4.13 4.21
N GLY A 96 7.29 4.73 4.98
CA GLY A 96 5.90 4.31 5.06
C GLY A 96 5.06 5.22 5.97
N PRO A 97 3.76 4.92 6.15
CA PRO A 97 3.08 3.76 5.59
C PRO A 97 2.86 3.87 4.08
N VAL A 98 3.04 2.77 3.35
CA VAL A 98 2.50 2.58 1.99
C VAL A 98 1.13 1.91 2.02
N GLY A 99 0.70 1.42 3.18
CA GLY A 99 -0.54 0.68 3.38
C GLY A 99 -0.69 0.17 4.81
N TRP A 100 -1.63 -0.75 5.03
CA TRP A 100 -1.80 -1.45 6.30
C TRP A 100 -2.18 -2.92 6.10
N PHE A 101 -1.94 -3.70 7.15
CA PHE A 101 -2.39 -5.06 7.34
C PHE A 101 -3.45 -5.07 8.43
N ASP A 102 -4.63 -5.61 8.13
CA ASP A 102 -5.71 -5.78 9.08
C ASP A 102 -5.58 -7.11 9.81
N LEU A 103 -5.44 -7.05 11.13
CA LEU A 103 -5.23 -8.22 11.97
C LEU A 103 -6.48 -9.11 12.08
N SER A 104 -7.68 -8.56 11.83
CA SER A 104 -8.94 -9.31 11.90
C SER A 104 -9.20 -10.12 10.64
N THR A 105 -9.09 -9.49 9.47
CA THR A 105 -9.34 -10.14 8.17
C THR A 105 -8.12 -10.86 7.62
N LYS A 106 -6.92 -10.58 8.17
CA LYS A 106 -5.62 -11.03 7.64
C LYS A 106 -5.35 -10.56 6.21
N LYS A 107 -6.01 -9.48 5.79
CA LYS A 107 -5.83 -8.87 4.47
C LYS A 107 -4.92 -7.65 4.55
N SER A 108 -4.26 -7.35 3.43
CA SER A 108 -3.39 -6.18 3.30
C SER A 108 -3.93 -5.22 2.27
N TYR A 109 -3.69 -3.93 2.49
CA TYR A 109 -4.20 -2.84 1.66
C TYR A 109 -3.06 -1.88 1.36
N ILE A 110 -2.68 -1.73 0.09
CA ILE A 110 -1.63 -0.81 -0.36
C ILE A 110 -2.28 0.40 -1.03
N ALA A 111 -1.95 1.60 -0.55
CA ALA A 111 -2.45 2.85 -1.09
C ALA A 111 -1.93 3.04 -2.52
N SER A 112 -2.85 3.06 -3.48
CA SER A 112 -2.51 3.13 -4.91
C SER A 112 -1.71 4.37 -5.30
N CYS A 113 -1.87 5.48 -4.57
CA CYS A 113 -1.16 6.75 -4.76
C CYS A 113 0.22 6.81 -4.07
N ARG A 114 0.59 5.82 -3.25
CA ARG A 114 1.87 5.80 -2.49
C ARG A 114 2.91 4.84 -3.06
N VAL A 115 2.66 4.32 -4.26
CA VAL A 115 3.50 3.36 -4.97
C VAL A 115 3.66 3.74 -6.44
N LYS A 116 4.68 3.20 -7.10
CA LYS A 116 4.90 3.34 -8.54
C LYS A 116 4.65 2.01 -9.27
N TYR A 117 4.40 2.10 -10.57
CA TYR A 117 4.01 0.98 -11.43
C TYR A 117 5.02 0.85 -12.57
N GLU A 118 5.55 -0.35 -12.81
CA GLU A 118 6.48 -0.68 -13.90
C GLU A 118 6.20 -2.06 -14.52
#